data_AF-A0A382LXG2-F1
#
_entry.id   AF-A0A382LXG2-F1
#
_cell.length_a   1.000
_cell.length_b   1.000
_cell.length_c   1.000
_cell.angle_alpha   90.00
_cell.angle_beta   90.00
_cell.angle_gamma   90.00
#
_symmetry.space_group_name_H-M   'P 1'
#
loop_
_entity.id
_entity.type
_entity.pdbx_description
1 polymer ?
#
loop_
_entity_poly.entity_id
_entity_poly.type
_entity_poly.pdbx_seq_one_letter_code
_entity_poly.pdbx_strand_id
1 'polypeptide(L)' 'MLSLANAFNKEDLKDFIERIKKFLNLDLDEKIIFISEPKIDGLSLNLLYINSKLYSASTRGDGVIGEDVTKNITNVF' A
#
# COMPACT_ATOMS: atom_id res chain seq x y z
N MET A 1 -5.35 5.10 -5.55
CA MET A 1 -4.76 4.11 -4.63
C MET A 1 -4.35 2.88 -5.41
N LEU A 2 -3.08 2.48 -5.33
CA LEU A 2 -2.56 1.31 -6.06
C LEU A 2 -3.02 0.00 -5.40
N SER A 3 -2.94 -1.10 -6.14
CA SER A 3 -2.94 -2.46 -5.59
C SER A 3 -1.50 -2.96 -5.46
N LEU A 4 -1.31 -4.00 -4.65
CA LEU A 4 -0.05 -4.72 -4.54
C LEU A 4 -0.18 -6.06 -5.27
N ALA A 5 0.88 -6.44 -5.99
CA ALA A 5 1.01 -7.81 -6.50
C ALA A 5 1.32 -8.77 -5.34
N ASN A 6 0.85 -10.00 -5.45
CA ASN A 6 1.10 -11.03 -4.45
C ASN A 6 2.38 -11.82 -4.79
N ALA A 7 3.05 -12.31 -3.75
CA ALA A 7 4.06 -13.34 -3.81
C ALA A 7 3.64 -14.47 -2.86
N PHE A 8 3.55 -15.69 -3.35
CA PHE A 8 3.07 -16.86 -2.60
C PHE A 8 4.22 -17.78 -2.18
N ASN A 9 5.37 -17.65 -2.83
CA ASN A 9 6.54 -18.47 -2.56
C ASN A 9 7.83 -17.61 -2.59
N LYS A 10 8.96 -18.24 -2.27
CA LYS A 10 10.26 -17.56 -2.20
C LYS A 10 10.80 -17.13 -3.57
N GLU A 11 10.44 -17.83 -4.63
CA GLU A 11 10.89 -17.51 -5.99
C GLU A 11 10.23 -16.22 -6.49
N ASP A 12 8.91 -16.07 -6.27
CA ASP A 12 8.19 -14.82 -6.60
C ASP A 12 8.87 -13.58 -5.97
N LEU A 13 9.38 -13.73 -4.74
CA LEU A 13 10.10 -12.67 -4.04
C LEU A 13 11.48 -12.39 -4.65
N LYS A 14 12.22 -13.43 -5.06
CA LYS A 14 13.50 -13.24 -5.76
C LYS A 14 13.31 -12.51 -7.08
N ASP A 15 12.34 -12.94 -7.88
CA ASP A 15 12.01 -12.30 -9.16
C ASP A 15 11.64 -10.83 -8.99
N PHE A 16 10.89 -10.51 -7.93
CA PHE A 16 10.58 -9.13 -7.56
C PHE A 16 11.84 -8.31 -7.23
N ILE A 17 12.75 -8.87 -6.42
CA ILE A 17 14.01 -8.20 -6.04
C ILE A 17 14.91 -8.00 -7.27
N GLU A 18 15.05 -9.00 -8.14
CA GLU A 18 15.84 -8.90 -9.37
C GLU A 18 15.28 -7.83 -10.32
N ARG A 19 13.95 -7.76 -10.47
CA ARG A 19 13.28 -6.71 -11.25
C ARG A 19 13.57 -5.31 -10.70
N ILE A 20 13.58 -5.13 -9.38
CA ILE A 20 13.95 -3.84 -8.76
C ILE A 20 15.40 -3.49 -9.09
N LYS A 21 16.34 -4.42 -8.88
CA LYS A 21 17.77 -4.19 -9.15
C LYS A 21 18.01 -3.81 -10.61
N LYS A 22 17.39 -4.53 -11.54
CA LYS A 22 17.47 -4.23 -12.97
C LYS A 22 16.88 -2.86 -13.30
N PHE A 23 15.73 -2.51 -12.73
CA PHE A 23 15.07 -1.22 -12.96
C PHE A 23 15.90 -0.04 -12.44
N LEU A 24 16.55 -0.21 -11.29
CA LEU A 24 17.40 0.81 -10.65
C LEU A 24 18.87 0.78 -11.14
N ASN A 25 19.23 -0.15 -12.02
CA ASN A 25 20.61 -0.38 -12.50
C ASN A 25 21.62 -0.58 -11.35
N LEU A 26 21.27 -1.46 -10.39
CA LEU A 26 22.11 -1.82 -9.26
C LEU A 26 22.84 -3.14 -9.51
N ASP A 27 24.01 -3.30 -8.88
CA ASP A 27 24.75 -4.55 -8.91
C ASP A 27 24.00 -5.66 -8.15
N LEU A 28 24.23 -6.92 -8.55
CA LEU A 28 23.57 -8.08 -7.94
C LEU A 28 23.91 -8.23 -6.44
N ASP A 29 25.08 -7.76 -6.01
CA ASP A 29 25.51 -7.85 -4.61
C ASP A 29 25.06 -6.64 -3.77
N GLU A 30 24.51 -5.61 -4.42
CA GLU A 30 24.02 -4.44 -3.72
C GLU A 30 22.79 -4.78 -2.87
N LYS A 31 22.80 -4.32 -1.61
CA LYS A 31 21.75 -4.62 -0.64
C LYS A 31 20.64 -3.59 -0.73
N ILE A 32 19.42 -4.04 -0.98
CA ILE A 32 18.21 -3.22 -0.86
C ILE A 32 17.64 -3.39 0.54
N ILE A 33 17.37 -2.27 1.21
CA ILE A 33 16.72 -2.28 2.52
C ILE A 33 15.20 -2.31 2.29
N PHE A 34 14.54 -3.30 2.89
CA PHE A 34 13.08 -3.44 2.86
C PHE A 34 12.50 -3.17 4.24
N ILE A 35 11.34 -2.52 4.26
CA ILE A 35 10.45 -2.51 5.42
C ILE A 35 9.39 -3.58 5.17
N SER A 36 9.14 -4.42 6.17
CA SER A 36 8.10 -5.45 6.13
C SER A 36 7.01 -5.10 7.12
N GLU A 37 5.79 -4.98 6.62
CA GLU A 37 4.60 -4.68 7.42
C GLU A 37 3.62 -5.87 7.33
N PRO A 38 2.94 -6.24 8.42
CA PRO A 38 1.88 -7.24 8.36
C PRO A 38 0.78 -6.81 7.38
N LYS A 39 0.36 -7.72 6.50
CA LYS A 39 -0.78 -7.48 5.63
C LYS A 39 -2.08 -7.56 6.45
N ILE A 40 -2.60 -6.41 6.84
CA ILE A 40 -3.90 -6.32 7.52
C ILE A 40 -5.00 -6.79 6.56
N ASP A 41 -5.78 -7.77 6.99
CA ASP A 41 -6.92 -8.27 6.24
C ASP A 41 -8.16 -7.44 6.57
N GLY A 42 -8.38 -6.39 5.78
CA GLY A 42 -9.45 -5.43 6.00
C GLY A 42 -9.73 -4.62 4.74
N LEU A 43 -10.32 -3.44 4.93
CA LEU A 43 -10.66 -2.52 3.85
C LEU A 43 -9.66 -1.36 3.79
N SER A 44 -9.19 -1.04 2.60
CA SER A 44 -8.34 0.13 2.37
C SER A 44 -9.19 1.41 2.39
N LEU A 45 -8.71 2.40 3.14
CA LEU A 45 -9.33 3.72 3.30
C LEU A 45 -8.37 4.82 2.87
N ASN A 46 -8.93 5.93 2.40
CA ASN A 46 -8.24 7.20 2.22
C ASN A 46 -8.80 8.20 3.24
N LEU A 47 -7.92 8.82 4.02
CA LEU A 47 -8.29 9.85 5.01
C LEU A 47 -7.63 11.16 4.63
N LEU A 48 -8.43 12.19 4.36
CA LEU A 48 -7.94 13.53 4.11
C LEU A 48 -7.97 14.33 5.41
N TYR A 49 -6.81 14.79 5.87
CA TYR A 49 -6.69 15.69 7.01
C TYR A 49 -6.33 17.10 6.52
N ILE A 50 -7.05 18.11 7.01
CA ILE A 50 -6.76 19.53 6.77
C ILE A 50 -6.58 20.21 8.12
N ASN A 51 -5.45 20.90 8.31
CA ASN A 51 -5.10 21.53 9.58
C ASN A 51 -5.22 20.55 10.78
N SER A 52 -4.71 19.33 10.59
CA SER A 52 -4.74 18.24 11.57
C SER A 52 -6.14 17.76 11.97
N LYS A 53 -7.20 18.16 11.24
CA LYS A 53 -8.57 17.70 11.43
C LYS A 53 -8.98 16.81 10.27
N LEU A 54 -9.64 15.69 10.57
CA LEU A 54 -10.23 14.84 9.54
C LEU A 54 -11.27 15.66 8.77
N TYR A 55 -11.04 15.81 7.46
CA TYR A 55 -11.92 16.54 6.55
C TYR A 55 -12.85 15.60 5.80
N SER A 56 -12.32 14.49 5.26
CA SER A 56 -13.10 13.46 4.60
C SER A 56 -12.44 12.08 4.70
N ALA A 57 -13.24 11.04 4.52
CA ALA A 57 -12.76 9.67 4.36
C ALA A 57 -13.48 8.99 3.19
N SER A 58 -12.75 8.18 2.43
CA SER A 58 -13.33 7.36 1.37
C SER A 58 -12.81 5.92 1.36
N THR A 59 -13.60 5.00 0.84
CA THR A 59 -13.12 3.65 0.52
C THR A 59 -12.12 3.70 -0.64
N ARG A 60 -11.30 2.65 -0.78
CA ARG A 60 -10.44 2.51 -1.97
C ARG A 60 -11.25 2.42 -3.27
N GLY A 61 -12.41 1.76 -3.25
CA GLY A 61 -13.18 1.40 -4.43
C GLY A 61 -12.31 0.70 -5.49
N ASP A 62 -12.36 1.19 -6.73
CA ASP A 62 -11.54 0.67 -7.84
C ASP A 62 -10.09 1.20 -7.85
N GLY A 63 -9.75 2.09 -6.90
CA GLY A 63 -8.47 2.77 -6.80
C GLY A 63 -8.47 4.18 -7.39
N VAL A 64 -9.50 4.58 -8.13
CA VAL A 64 -9.70 5.93 -8.66
C VAL A 64 -10.93 6.58 -8.00
N ILE A 65 -12.05 5.86 -7.97
CA ILE A 65 -13.31 6.30 -7.37
C ILE A 65 -13.64 5.37 -6.20
N GLY A 66 -13.97 5.97 -5.07
CA GLY A 66 -14.43 5.28 -3.86
C GLY A 66 -15.68 5.95 -3.29
N GLU A 67 -16.22 5.36 -2.23
CA GLU A 67 -17.43 5.82 -1.55
C GLU A 67 -17.07 6.72 -0.36
N ASP A 68 -17.85 7.78 -0.12
CA ASP A 68 -17.69 8.62 1.07
C ASP A 68 -18.15 7.85 2.31
N VAL A 69 -17.21 7.64 3.24
CA VAL A 69 -17.42 6.95 4.51
C VAL A 69 -17.02 7.83 5.71
N THR A 70 -16.94 9.15 5.52
CA THR A 70 -16.51 10.12 6.55
C THR A 70 -17.28 9.96 7.86
N LYS A 71 -18.60 9.75 7.77
CA LYS A 71 -19.47 9.54 8.94
C LYS A 71 -19.24 8.20 9.65
N ASN A 72 -18.78 7.18 8.93
CA ASN A 72 -18.52 5.87 9.52
C ASN A 72 -17.19 5.90 10.29
N ILE A 73 -16.17 6.56 9.73
CA ILE A 73 -14.82 6.59 10.31
C ILE A 73 -14.75 7.31 11.65
N THR A 74 -15.63 8.29 11.92
CA THR A 74 -15.67 8.95 13.23
C THR A 74 -16.04 8.02 14.39
N ASN A 75 -16.54 6.81 14.10
CA ASN A 75 -16.95 5.82 15.11
C ASN A 75 -15.92 4.68 15.27
N VAL A 76 -14.78 4.74 14.56
CA VAL A 76 -13.70 3.76 14.68
C VAL A 76 -12.70 4.31 15.70
N PHE A 77 -12.65 3.68 16.88
CA PHE A 77 -11.72 3.99 17.97
C PHE A 77 -10.70 2.86 18.14
#